data_AF-A0A354HVI2-F1
#
_entry.id   AF-A0A354HVI2-F1
#
_cell.length_a   1.000
_cell.length_b   1.000
_cell.length_c   1.000
_cell.angle_alpha   90.00
_cell.angle_beta   90.00
_cell.angle_gamma   90.00
#
_symmetry.space_group_name_H-M   'P 1'
#
loop_
_entity.id
_entity.type
_entity.pdbx_description
1 polymer ?
#
loop_
_entity_poly.entity_id
_entity_poly.type
_entity_poly.pdbx_seq_one_letter_code
_entity_poly.pdbx_strand_id
1 'polypeptide(L)'
;NGTLFPYNGNKLSPAIVLFDDVPGGAGHVKRIAEGNNLQNVISRALQIAGRCECGGEQANSSCYGCLRSYSNQYCHDILNRGYVIDFLGKLVSK
;
A
#
# COMPACT_ATOMS: atom_id res chain seq x y z
N ASN A 1 -4.65 -8.37 4.74
CA ASN A 1 -4.77 -8.42 3.26
C ASN A 1 -5.59 -7.23 2.77
N GLY A 2 -5.80 -7.07 1.46
CA GLY A 2 -6.66 -6.00 0.94
C GLY A 2 -7.03 -6.15 -0.53
N THR A 3 -8.05 -5.41 -0.96
CA THR A 3 -8.53 -5.39 -2.34
C THR A 3 -8.94 -3.98 -2.78
N LEU A 4 -8.99 -3.76 -4.09
CA LEU A 4 -9.54 -2.55 -4.70
C LEU A 4 -11.03 -2.79 -4.99
N PHE A 5 -11.89 -1.92 -4.46
CA PHE A 5 -13.34 -2.04 -4.59
C PHE A 5 -13.91 -0.79 -5.29
N PRO A 6 -14.59 -0.90 -6.44
CA PRO A 6 -15.21 0.26 -7.10
C PRO A 6 -16.52 0.65 -6.40
N TYR A 7 -16.65 1.89 -5.91
CA TYR A 7 -17.91 2.37 -5.36
C TYR A 7 -19.01 2.39 -6.42
N ASN A 8 -20.15 1.77 -6.15
CA ASN A 8 -21.32 1.71 -7.05
C ASN A 8 -20.98 1.25 -8.49
N GLY A 9 -19.97 0.41 -8.66
CA GLY A 9 -19.49 -0.02 -9.99
C GLY A 9 -18.71 1.05 -10.78
N ASN A 10 -18.51 2.23 -10.22
CA ASN A 10 -17.72 3.30 -10.84
C ASN A 10 -16.22 3.06 -10.61
N LYS A 11 -15.52 2.64 -11.68
CA LYS A 11 -14.07 2.41 -11.66
C LYS A 11 -13.24 3.68 -11.36
N LEU A 12 -13.82 4.87 -11.54
CA LEU A 12 -13.17 6.15 -11.24
C LEU A 12 -13.24 6.53 -9.76
N SER A 13 -13.95 5.76 -8.95
CA SER A 13 -14.06 5.99 -7.50
C SER A 13 -13.75 4.70 -6.73
N PRO A 14 -12.49 4.22 -6.75
CA PRO A 14 -12.12 3.03 -6.02
C PRO A 14 -11.93 3.31 -4.52
N ALA A 15 -12.25 2.32 -3.70
CA ALA A 15 -11.85 2.17 -2.32
C ALA A 15 -10.76 1.11 -2.21
N ILE A 16 -9.84 1.31 -1.27
CA ILE A 16 -8.97 0.25 -0.77
C ILE A 16 -9.65 -0.34 0.46
N VAL A 17 -9.99 -1.62 0.38
CA VAL A 17 -10.60 -2.35 1.50
C VAL A 17 -9.53 -3.22 2.13
N LEU A 18 -9.28 -3.02 3.42
CA LEU A 18 -8.36 -3.84 4.23
C LEU A 18 -9.17 -4.83 5.05
N PHE A 19 -8.72 -6.08 5.14
CA PHE A 19 -9.33 -7.12 5.95
C PHE A 19 -8.30 -8.11 6.50
N ASP A 20 -8.63 -8.73 7.64
CA ASP A 20 -7.89 -9.88 8.19
C ASP A 20 -8.34 -11.15 7.44
N ASP A 21 -7.39 -11.95 6.97
CA ASP A 21 -7.64 -13.15 6.15
C ASP A 21 -7.63 -14.45 6.96
N VAL A 22 -7.81 -14.35 8.28
CA VAL A 22 -7.92 -15.49 9.20
C VAL A 22 -9.35 -15.65 9.76
N PRO A 23 -9.84 -16.88 9.97
CA PRO A 23 -11.13 -17.11 10.62
C PRO A 23 -11.21 -16.41 11.99
N GLY A 24 -12.30 -15.69 12.25
CA GLY A 24 -12.50 -14.92 13.48
C GLY A 24 -11.78 -13.55 13.52
N GLY A 25 -10.88 -13.28 12.58
CA GLY A 25 -10.13 -12.02 12.48
C GLY A 25 -8.97 -11.91 13.48
N ALA A 26 -7.80 -11.49 13.00
CA ALA A 26 -6.62 -11.26 13.83
C ALA A 26 -6.69 -9.94 14.62
N GLY A 27 -7.58 -9.03 14.23
CA GLY A 27 -7.76 -7.70 14.81
C GLY A 27 -6.74 -6.67 14.31
N HIS A 28 -5.97 -6.95 13.25
CA HIS A 28 -5.00 -5.99 12.73
C HIS A 28 -5.69 -4.82 12.06
N VAL A 29 -6.69 -5.09 11.21
CA VAL A 29 -7.44 -4.02 10.54
C VAL A 29 -8.22 -3.18 11.54
N LYS A 30 -8.80 -3.81 12.58
CA LYS A 30 -9.45 -3.08 13.67
C LYS A 30 -8.48 -2.09 14.33
N ARG A 31 -7.28 -2.56 14.70
CA ARG A 31 -6.24 -1.70 15.30
C ARG A 31 -5.83 -0.56 14.37
N ILE A 32 -5.71 -0.81 13.07
CA ILE A 32 -5.38 0.22 12.08
C ILE A 32 -6.45 1.32 12.04
N ALA A 33 -7.73 0.96 12.22
CA ALA A 33 -8.85 1.90 12.19
C ALA A 33 -8.98 2.77 13.46
N GLU A 34 -8.23 2.47 14.52
CA GLU A 34 -8.33 3.17 15.80
C GLU A 34 -7.39 4.38 15.86
N GLY A 35 -7.90 5.53 16.35
CA GLY A 35 -7.11 6.75 16.57
C GLY A 35 -6.40 7.24 15.31
N ASN A 36 -5.09 7.50 15.43
CA ASN A 36 -4.23 7.98 14.33
C ASN A 36 -3.44 6.84 13.66
N ASN A 37 -3.80 5.58 13.90
CA ASN A 37 -3.02 4.45 13.42
C ASN A 37 -3.02 4.35 11.90
N LEU A 38 -4.12 4.71 11.23
CA LEU A 38 -4.17 4.73 9.77
C LEU A 38 -3.15 5.72 9.19
N GLN A 39 -3.08 6.94 9.73
CA GLN A 39 -2.11 7.96 9.32
C GLN A 39 -0.68 7.48 9.57
N ASN A 40 -0.43 6.81 10.70
CA ASN A 40 0.87 6.22 11.02
C ASN A 40 1.25 5.12 10.00
N VAL A 41 0.31 4.26 9.62
CA VAL A 41 0.52 3.21 8.61
C VAL A 41 0.84 3.83 7.25
N ILE A 42 0.08 4.83 6.81
CA ILE A 42 0.30 5.52 5.53
C ILE A 42 1.69 6.19 5.53
N SER A 43 2.04 6.89 6.61
CA SER A 43 3.34 7.57 6.76
C SER A 43 4.50 6.57 6.75
N ARG A 44 4.33 5.43 7.43
CA ARG A 44 5.34 4.37 7.45
C ARG A 44 5.48 3.70 6.09
N ALA A 45 4.39 3.46 5.37
CA ALA A 45 4.42 2.91 4.01
C ALA A 45 5.16 3.85 3.04
N LEU A 46 4.89 5.16 3.12
CA LEU A 46 5.63 6.18 2.35
C LEU A 46 7.12 6.15 2.69
N GLN A 47 7.48 6.04 3.97
CA GLN A 47 8.88 5.98 4.40
C GLN A 47 9.58 4.71 3.89
N ILE A 48 8.92 3.55 3.91
CA ILE A 48 9.46 2.29 3.38
C ILE A 48 9.72 2.42 1.87
N ALA A 49 8.74 2.90 1.11
CA ALA A 49 8.89 3.08 -0.33
C ALA A 49 9.94 4.15 -0.66
N GLY A 50 9.97 5.27 0.07
CA GLY A 50 10.85 6.41 -0.17
C GLY A 50 12.32 6.17 0.18
N ARG A 51 12.61 5.42 1.25
CA ARG A 51 14.00 5.12 1.67
C ARG A 51 14.67 4.00 0.89
N CYS A 52 13.90 3.22 0.13
CA CYS A 52 14.47 2.21 -0.74
C CYS A 52 15.28 2.89 -1.87
N GLU A 53 16.28 2.21 -2.43
CA GLU A 53 17.10 2.74 -3.52
C GLU A 53 16.90 1.97 -4.84
N CYS A 54 16.02 0.95 -4.86
CA CYS A 54 15.75 0.20 -6.09
C CYS A 54 15.13 1.10 -7.18
N GLY A 55 15.51 0.87 -8.44
CA GLY A 55 15.09 1.74 -9.57
C GLY A 55 15.81 3.10 -9.62
N GLY A 56 16.85 3.31 -8.80
CA GLY A 56 17.67 4.52 -8.81
C GLY A 56 16.88 5.80 -8.51
N GLU A 57 17.35 6.92 -9.06
CA GLU A 57 16.73 8.24 -8.90
C GLU A 57 15.28 8.30 -9.38
N GLN A 58 14.95 7.51 -10.41
CA GLN A 58 13.60 7.45 -10.98
C GLN A 58 12.62 6.64 -10.13
N ALA A 59 13.13 5.85 -9.16
CA ALA A 59 12.33 4.96 -8.33
C ALA A 59 11.41 4.01 -9.14
N ASN A 60 11.81 3.69 -10.38
CA ASN A 60 10.97 3.05 -11.39
C ASN A 60 10.92 1.51 -11.29
N SER A 61 11.25 0.96 -10.13
CA SER A 61 11.34 -0.48 -9.88
C SER A 61 10.81 -0.83 -8.49
N SER A 62 10.94 -2.09 -8.11
CA SER A 62 10.56 -2.62 -6.81
C SER A 62 11.54 -3.69 -6.33
N CYS A 63 11.57 -3.92 -5.03
CA CYS A 63 12.32 -5.02 -4.41
C CYS A 63 11.58 -5.52 -3.16
N TYR A 64 12.12 -6.57 -2.52
CA TYR A 64 11.57 -7.13 -1.27
C TYR A 64 11.65 -6.16 -0.08
N GLY A 65 12.49 -5.12 -0.17
CA GLY A 65 12.56 -4.07 0.85
C GLY A 65 11.45 -3.01 0.74
N CYS A 66 10.67 -2.98 -0.35
CA CYS A 66 9.61 -1.99 -0.54
C CYS A 66 8.25 -2.61 -0.87
N LEU A 67 8.07 -3.16 -2.07
CA LEU A 67 6.76 -3.59 -2.59
C LEU A 67 6.64 -5.09 -2.79
N ARG A 68 7.75 -5.82 -2.94
CA ARG A 68 7.71 -7.24 -3.27
C ARG A 68 7.50 -8.10 -2.04
N SER A 69 6.67 -9.11 -2.19
CA SER A 69 6.47 -10.23 -1.28
C SER A 69 6.49 -11.53 -2.09
N TYR A 70 6.56 -12.67 -1.40
CA TYR A 70 6.39 -13.96 -2.08
C TYR A 70 4.99 -14.08 -2.72
N SER A 71 3.96 -13.49 -2.10
CA SER A 71 2.58 -13.58 -2.58
C SER A 71 2.29 -12.79 -3.85
N ASN A 72 3.11 -11.78 -4.19
CA ASN A 72 2.91 -10.95 -5.39
C ASN A 72 3.94 -11.19 -6.51
N GLN A 73 4.64 -12.33 -6.49
CA GLN A 73 5.64 -12.70 -7.52
C GLN A 73 5.13 -12.62 -8.95
N TYR A 74 3.85 -12.92 -9.16
CA TYR A 74 3.21 -12.89 -10.49
C TYR A 74 3.20 -11.51 -11.16
N CYS A 75 3.51 -10.43 -10.43
CA CYS A 75 3.51 -9.07 -10.97
C CYS A 75 4.78 -8.26 -10.62
N HIS A 76 5.86 -8.90 -10.17
CA HIS A 76 7.10 -8.20 -9.76
C HIS A 76 7.74 -7.34 -10.87
N ASP A 77 7.48 -7.68 -12.12
CA ASP A 77 7.97 -7.01 -13.33
C ASP A 77 7.27 -5.67 -13.59
N ILE A 78 6.02 -5.52 -13.16
CA ILE A 78 5.23 -4.28 -13.35
C ILE A 78 5.18 -3.39 -12.09
N LEU A 79 5.71 -3.86 -10.95
CA LEU A 79 5.71 -3.10 -9.70
C LEU A 79 6.74 -1.97 -9.72
N ASN A 80 6.26 -0.75 -9.48
CA ASN A 80 7.05 0.49 -9.46
C ASN A 80 6.75 1.28 -8.18
N ARG A 81 7.78 1.53 -7.36
CA ARG A 81 7.62 2.25 -6.09
C ARG A 81 7.41 3.74 -6.25
N GLY A 82 7.85 4.36 -7.34
CA GLY A 82 7.60 5.77 -7.65
C GLY A 82 6.10 6.12 -7.60
N TYR A 83 5.26 5.30 -8.24
CA TYR A 83 3.80 5.50 -8.20
C TYR A 83 3.22 5.45 -6.79
N VAL A 84 3.77 4.58 -5.93
CA VAL A 84 3.34 4.44 -4.54
C VAL A 84 3.78 5.65 -3.71
N ILE A 85 5.01 6.14 -3.92
CA ILE A 85 5.52 7.35 -3.27
C ILE A 85 4.63 8.54 -3.60
N ASP A 86 4.33 8.74 -4.90
CA ASP A 86 3.48 9.85 -5.36
C ASP A 86 2.06 9.77 -4.80
N PHE A 87 1.48 8.56 -4.79
CA PHE A 87 0.13 8.34 -4.28
C PHE A 87 0.05 8.59 -2.77
N LEU A 88 0.95 7.99 -1.98
CA LEU A 88 0.94 8.14 -0.53
C LEU A 88 1.34 9.57 -0.10
N GLY A 89 2.25 10.23 -0.83
CA GLY A 89 2.60 11.63 -0.59
C GLY A 89 1.38 12.55 -0.63
N LYS A 90 0.50 12.38 -1.62
CA LYS A 90 -0.76 13.13 -1.74
C LYS A 90 -1.73 12.86 -0.58
N LEU A 91 -1.67 11.68 0.05
CA LEU A 91 -2.52 11.33 1.19
C LEU A 91 -2.00 11.90 2.52
N VAL A 92 -0.68 12.02 2.68
CA VAL A 92 -0.07 12.60 3.89
C VAL A 92 -0.11 14.13 3.89
N SER A 93 -0.08 14.76 2.71
CA SER A 93 -0.17 16.23 2.57
C SER A 93 -1.59 16.80 2.67
N LYS A 94 -2.59 15.96 2.94
CA LYS A 94 -3.98 16.35 3.19
C LYS A 94 -4.26 16.41 4.68
#